data_AF-A0A967HI72-F1
#
_entry.id   AF-A0A967HI72-F1
#
_cell.length_a   1.000
_cell.length_b   1.000
_cell.length_c   1.000
_cell.angle_alpha   90.00
_cell.angle_beta   90.00
_cell.angle_gamma   90.00
#
_symmetry.space_group_name_H-M   'P 1'
#
loop_
_entity.id
_entity.type
_entity.pdbx_description
1 polymer ?
#
loop_
_entity_poly.entity_id
_entity_poly.type
_entity_poly.pdbx_seq_one_letter_code
_entity_poly.pdbx_strand_id
1 'polypeptide(L)' 'MTVDEILELAPAGIVLSPGPCTPAEAGISVEAVRRLGPERPILGVCLGHQAIGEAYGARVVRARRLM' A
#
# COMPACT_ATOMS: atom_id res chain seq x y z
N MET A 1 9.85 -0.15 10.46
CA MET A 1 8.52 0.32 10.85
C MET A 1 7.54 -0.82 10.66
N THR A 2 6.74 -1.16 11.67
CA THR A 2 5.65 -2.15 11.61
C THR A 2 4.30 -1.45 11.47
N VAL A 3 3.22 -2.18 11.18
CA VAL A 3 1.87 -1.59 11.16
C VAL A 3 1.42 -1.18 12.56
N ASP A 4 1.85 -1.91 13.60
CA ASP A 4 1.54 -1.58 15.00
C ASP A 4 2.16 -0.25 15.42
N GLU A 5 3.42 0.01 15.03
CA GLU A 5 4.06 1.30 15.26
C GLU A 5 3.31 2.46 14.57
N ILE A 6 2.68 2.23 13.41
CA ILE A 6 1.87 3.25 12.73
C ILE A 6 0.54 3.51 13.48
N LEU A 7 -0.08 2.45 14.05
CA LEU A 7 -1.29 2.60 14.85
C LEU A 7 -1.04 3.50 16.07
N GLU A 8 0.10 3.32 16.73
CA GLU A 8 0.51 4.12 17.90
C GLU A 8 0.72 5.60 17.56
N LEU A 9 1.19 5.91 16.34
CA LEU A 9 1.35 7.29 15.87
C LEU A 9 0.03 8.02 15.61
N ALA A 10 -1.08 7.28 15.56
CA ALA A 10 -2.42 7.79 15.30
C ALA A 10 -2.53 8.80 14.14
N PRO A 11 -2.02 8.49 12.92
CA PRO A 11 -1.97 9.47 11.84
C PRO A 11 -3.38 9.80 11.32
N ALA A 12 -3.57 11.05 10.90
CA ALA A 12 -4.79 11.52 10.24
C ALA A 12 -4.95 10.99 8.79
N GLY A 13 -3.87 10.51 8.18
CA GLY A 13 -3.86 9.93 6.85
C GLY A 13 -2.49 9.33 6.51
N ILE A 14 -2.46 8.47 5.49
CA ILE A 14 -1.29 7.70 5.12
C ILE A 14 -0.97 7.91 3.64
N VAL A 15 0.28 8.24 3.33
CA VAL A 15 0.80 8.23 1.96
C VAL A 15 1.68 6.99 1.79
N LEU A 16 1.29 6.10 0.88
CA LEU A 16 2.06 4.90 0.53
C LEU A 16 2.77 5.12 -0.81
N SER A 17 4.10 5.19 -0.79
CA SER A 17 4.93 5.19 -2.00
C SER A 17 6.19 4.33 -1.85
N PRO A 18 6.05 3.00 -1.64
CA PRO A 18 7.20 2.10 -1.60
C PRO A 18 7.90 2.04 -2.96
N GLY A 19 9.19 1.71 -2.98
CA GLY A 19 9.90 1.34 -4.21
C GLY A 19 11.43 1.34 -4.09
N PRO A 20 12.14 0.75 -5.08
CA PRO A 20 11.62 -0.07 -6.19
C PRO A 20 11.49 -1.56 -5.83
N CYS A 21 10.34 -2.20 -6.13
CA CYS A 21 10.08 -3.64 -5.98
C CYS A 21 8.68 -4.01 -6.54
N THR A 22 8.20 -5.26 -6.39
CA THR A 22 6.79 -5.62 -6.66
C THR A 22 5.89 -5.35 -5.44
N PRO A 23 4.54 -5.29 -5.58
CA PRO A 23 3.64 -5.08 -4.45
C PRO A 23 3.77 -6.14 -3.34
N ALA A 24 3.95 -7.42 -3.73
CA ALA A 24 4.21 -8.52 -2.80
C ALA A 24 5.53 -8.35 -2.00
N GLU A 25 6.48 -7.59 -2.56
CA GLU A 25 7.77 -7.26 -1.94
C GLU A 25 7.76 -5.88 -1.26
N ALA A 26 6.63 -5.16 -1.28
CA ALA A 26 6.52 -3.79 -0.76
C ALA A 26 6.44 -3.71 0.78
N GLY A 27 7.12 -4.64 1.47
CA GLY A 27 7.19 -4.73 2.92
C GLY A 27 5.81 -4.73 3.57
N ILE A 28 5.60 -3.80 4.50
CA ILE A 28 4.34 -3.68 5.26
C ILE A 28 3.19 -3.03 4.49
N SER A 29 3.37 -2.63 3.22
CA SER A 29 2.41 -1.77 2.52
C SER A 29 1.04 -2.43 2.34
N VAL A 30 0.99 -3.70 1.94
CA VAL A 30 -0.26 -4.43 1.76
C VAL A 30 -0.97 -4.65 3.11
N GLU A 31 -0.22 -4.97 4.16
CA GLU A 31 -0.75 -5.13 5.51
C GLU A 31 -1.29 -3.79 6.06
N ALA A 32 -0.55 -2.70 5.86
CA ALA A 32 -0.95 -1.36 6.25
C ALA A 32 -2.27 -0.95 5.59
N VAL A 33 -2.46 -1.23 4.30
CA VAL A 33 -3.76 -0.97 3.63
C VAL A 33 -4.87 -1.80 4.27
N ARG A 34 -4.65 -3.10 4.50
CA ARG A 34 -5.69 -3.99 5.06
C ARG A 34 -6.12 -3.57 6.46
N ARG A 35 -5.17 -3.18 7.32
CA ARG A 35 -5.43 -2.89 8.73
C ARG A 35 -5.84 -1.43 8.97
N LEU A 36 -5.29 -0.48 8.21
CA LEU A 36 -5.50 0.96 8.44
C LEU A 36 -6.50 1.59 7.46
N GLY A 37 -6.63 1.03 6.25
CA GLY A 37 -7.51 1.55 5.21
C GLY A 37 -9.00 1.67 5.58
N PRO A 38 -9.56 0.80 6.43
CA PRO A 38 -10.94 0.95 6.89
C PRO A 38 -11.19 2.18 7.78
N GLU A 39 -10.15 2.68 8.46
CA GLU A 39 -10.28 3.74 9.48
C GLU A 39 -9.60 5.05 9.08
N ARG A 40 -8.59 4.99 8.21
CA ARG A 40 -7.72 6.12 7.87
C ARG A 40 -7.67 6.32 6.36
N PRO A 41 -7.73 7.57 5.87
CA PRO A 41 -7.59 7.84 4.45
C PRO A 41 -6.17 7.47 3.98
N ILE A 42 -6.08 6.77 2.84
CA ILE A 42 -4.83 6.32 2.25
C ILE A 42 -4.70 6.85 0.81
N LEU A 43 -3.57 7.49 0.52
CA LEU A 43 -3.15 7.84 -0.84
C LEU A 43 -2.00 6.94 -1.28
N GLY A 44 -2.23 6.10 -2.29
CA GLY A 44 -1.20 5.25 -2.88
C GLY A 44 -0.60 5.84 -4.15
N VAL A 45 0.72 5.93 -4.22
CA VAL A 45 1.47 6.44 -5.38
C VAL A 45 2.38 5.35 -5.93
N CYS A 46 2.40 5.19 -7.26
CA CYS A 46 3.20 4.17 -7.96
C CYS A 46 2.91 2.74 -7.43
N LEU A 47 3.85 2.11 -6.73
CA LEU A 47 3.65 0.80 -6.11
C LEU A 47 2.64 0.84 -4.96
N GLY A 48 2.47 1.99 -4.30
CA GLY A 48 1.43 2.15 -3.28
C GLY A 48 0.02 1.99 -3.86
N HIS A 49 -0.21 2.48 -5.08
CA HIS A 49 -1.48 2.26 -5.79
C HIS A 49 -1.71 0.76 -6.06
N GLN A 50 -0.66 0.05 -6.48
CA GLN A 50 -0.71 -1.38 -6.75
C GLN A 50 -0.94 -2.20 -5.47
N ALA A 51 -0.28 -1.84 -4.36
CA ALA A 51 -0.46 -2.46 -3.05
C ALA A 51 -1.90 -2.29 -2.52
N ILE A 52 -2.55 -1.15 -2.78
CA ILE A 52 -3.98 -0.96 -2.47
C ILE A 52 -4.84 -1.97 -3.23
N GLY A 53 -4.60 -2.10 -4.54
CA GLY A 53 -5.30 -3.10 -5.36
C GLY A 53 -5.12 -4.51 -4.79
N GLU A 54 -3.89 -4.92 -4.53
CA GLU A 54 -3.57 -6.27 -4.02
C GLU A 54 -4.17 -6.54 -2.62
N ALA A 55 -4.16 -5.53 -1.74
CA ALA A 55 -4.78 -5.63 -0.41
C ALA A 55 -6.27 -6.00 -0.48
N TYR A 56 -6.97 -5.52 -1.51
CA TYR A 56 -8.39 -5.79 -1.77
C TYR A 56 -8.63 -6.88 -2.83
N GLY A 57 -7.61 -7.70 -3.13
CA GLY A 57 -7.75 -8.89 -3.98
C GLY A 57 -7.62 -8.63 -5.48
N ALA A 58 -7.22 -7.43 -5.92
CA ALA A 58 -6.88 -7.19 -7.31
C ALA A 58 -5.57 -7.89 -7.69
N ARG A 59 -5.43 -8.23 -8.97
CA ARG A 59 -4.20 -8.80 -9.53
C ARG A 59 -3.43 -7.73 -10.29
N VAL A 60 -2.22 -7.44 -9.83
CA VAL A 60 -1.30 -6.52 -10.50
C VAL A 60 -0.61 -7.29 -11.63
N VAL A 61 -0.71 -6.79 -12.86
CA VAL A 61 -0.18 -7.45 -14.06
C VAL A 61 0.67 -6.50 -14.89
N ARG A 62 1.65 -7.05 -15.60
CA ARG A 62 2.51 -6.29 -16.49
C ARG A 62 1.73 -5.82 -17.72
N ALA A 63 1.76 -4.52 -18.00
CA ALA A 63 1.20 -3.95 -19.22
C ALA A 63 1.97 -4.42 -20.47
N ARG A 64 1.26 -4.56 -21.60
CA ARG A 64 1.85 -4.98 -22.89
C ARG A 64 2.76 -3.91 -23.51
N ARG A 65 2.47 -2.64 -23.24
CA ARG A 65 3.24 -1.48 -23.68
C ARG A 65 3.26 -0.47 -22.52
N LEU A 66 4.38 0.22 -22.35
CA LEU A 66 4.45 1.38 -21.46
C LEU A 66 3.62 2.54 -22.04
N MET A 67 3.08 3.38 -21.16
CA MET A 67 2.31 4.58 -21.55
C MET A 67 3.16 5.53 -22.38
#